data_AF-A0A660MYY3-F1
#
_entry.id   AF-A0A660MYY3-F1
#
_cell.length_a   1.000
_cell.length_b   1.000
_cell.length_c   1.000
_cell.angle_alpha   90.00
_cell.angle_beta   90.00
_cell.angle_gamma   90.00
#
_symmetry.space_group_name_H-M   'P 1'
#
loop_
_entity.id
_entity.type
_entity.pdbx_description
1 polymer ?
#
loop_
_entity_poly.entity_id
_entity_poly.type
_entity_poly.pdbx_seq_one_letter_code
_entity_poly.pdbx_strand_id
1 'polypeptide(L)'
;MQKTALALLFAGIVASAFAADFAQEHTLTINGAPAYLAETSARVLGNAQGTAPELVDDITDGLGARKIAGYKVMIMGRTYSVAAETKPPKEGQTQWREKPYVHRGVKLFVGIPVTNGKMDLAHARLLNIGVVDDNGGSAEHLPDEKIRPVGKQLMSESAKVEQPRLNISALQWPDMAHKATNGGGVKLEAEAVIDGKRIHTKMDSPFARFYTAKPTSSAPFKADARFVK
;
A
#
# COMPACT_ATOMS: atom_id res chain seq x y z
N MET A 1 -2.88 -7.23 64.42
CA MET A 1 -2.06 -7.87 63.37
C MET A 1 -2.84 -7.85 62.05
N GLN A 2 -2.61 -6.85 61.20
CA GLN A 2 -3.13 -6.81 59.84
C GLN A 2 -2.03 -7.29 58.88
N LYS A 3 -2.32 -8.30 58.06
CA LYS A 3 -1.41 -8.80 57.03
C LYS A 3 -1.67 -8.02 55.74
N THR A 4 -0.73 -7.16 55.37
CA THR A 4 -0.68 -6.47 54.08
C THR A 4 -0.19 -7.45 53.00
N ALA A 5 -0.99 -7.60 51.95
CA ALA A 5 -0.65 -8.37 50.76
C ALA A 5 0.36 -7.58 49.91
N LEU A 6 1.47 -8.23 49.57
CA LEU A 6 2.52 -7.69 48.72
C LEU A 6 2.12 -7.87 47.25
N ALA A 7 1.87 -6.77 46.56
CA ALA A 7 1.63 -6.76 45.12
C ALA A 7 2.95 -6.98 44.37
N LEU A 8 3.02 -8.05 43.58
CA LEU A 8 4.09 -8.30 42.62
C LEU A 8 3.97 -7.31 41.45
N LEU A 9 4.81 -6.27 41.44
CA LEU A 9 5.09 -5.50 40.24
C LEU A 9 5.92 -6.38 39.29
N PHE A 10 5.28 -6.87 38.22
CA PHE A 10 6.00 -7.27 37.02
C PHE A 10 6.56 -6.01 36.37
N ALA A 11 7.83 -5.71 36.64
CA ALA A 11 8.62 -4.79 35.83
C ALA A 11 8.82 -5.45 34.46
N GLY A 12 7.90 -5.17 33.54
CA GLY A 12 8.05 -5.54 32.13
C GLY A 12 9.29 -4.83 31.58
N ILE A 13 10.29 -5.61 31.20
CA ILE A 13 11.40 -5.15 30.37
C ILE A 13 10.75 -4.60 29.09
N VAL A 14 10.78 -3.28 28.94
CA VAL A 14 10.46 -2.62 27.67
C VAL A 14 11.56 -3.06 26.72
N ALA A 15 11.32 -4.14 25.96
CA ALA A 15 12.11 -4.43 24.79
C ALA A 15 11.96 -3.21 23.88
N SER A 16 13.02 -2.41 23.81
CA SER A 16 13.15 -1.33 22.84
C SER A 16 12.99 -1.95 21.46
N ALA A 17 11.77 -1.92 20.93
CA ALA A 17 11.53 -2.24 19.54
C ALA A 17 12.37 -1.23 18.75
N PHE A 18 13.42 -1.70 18.09
CA PHE A 18 14.12 -0.91 17.09
C PHE A 18 13.05 -0.42 16.12
N ALA A 19 12.70 0.88 16.19
CA ALA A 19 11.89 1.50 15.17
C ALA A 19 12.62 1.23 13.86
N ALA A 20 11.94 0.59 12.90
CA ALA A 20 12.55 0.33 11.61
C ALA A 20 12.95 1.68 11.01
N ASP A 21 14.24 1.87 10.74
CA ASP A 21 14.72 3.06 10.04
C ASP A 21 14.32 2.93 8.57
N PHE A 22 13.39 3.76 8.12
CA PHE A 22 12.84 3.71 6.76
C PHE A 22 13.55 4.73 5.87
N ALA A 23 14.17 4.28 4.78
CA ALA A 23 15.16 5.06 4.01
C ALA A 23 14.59 6.10 3.04
N GLN A 24 13.25 6.18 2.90
CA GLN A 24 12.54 7.00 1.91
C GLN A 24 12.89 6.64 0.44
N GLU A 25 13.17 5.37 0.18
CA GLU A 25 13.49 4.84 -1.15
C GLU A 25 12.27 4.22 -1.84
N HIS A 26 12.15 4.49 -3.14
CA HIS A 26 11.09 3.95 -3.97
C HIS A 26 11.64 3.56 -5.34
N THR A 27 11.21 2.41 -5.83
CA THR A 27 11.47 2.00 -7.20
C THR A 27 10.19 1.41 -7.78
N LEU A 28 9.89 1.75 -9.01
CA LEU A 28 8.90 1.07 -9.84
C LEU A 28 9.50 0.95 -11.24
N THR A 29 9.46 -0.25 -11.80
CA THR A 29 9.77 -0.49 -13.21
C THR A 29 8.59 -1.17 -13.89
N ILE A 30 8.32 -0.75 -15.13
CA ILE A 30 7.29 -1.28 -16.01
C ILE A 30 8.02 -1.79 -17.25
N ASN A 31 8.07 -3.11 -17.39
CA ASN A 31 8.82 -3.79 -18.44
C ASN A 31 10.29 -3.35 -18.51
N GLY A 32 10.93 -3.15 -17.35
CA GLY A 32 12.31 -2.66 -17.23
C GLY A 32 12.48 -1.15 -17.38
N ALA A 33 11.48 -0.42 -17.86
CA ALA A 33 11.52 1.04 -17.91
C ALA A 33 11.17 1.63 -16.53
N PRO A 34 11.94 2.60 -16.01
CA PRO A 34 11.65 3.22 -14.73
C PRO A 34 10.36 4.05 -14.82
N ALA A 35 9.51 3.94 -13.79
CA ALA A 35 8.39 4.83 -13.56
C ALA A 35 8.57 5.49 -12.19
N TYR A 36 8.65 6.82 -12.15
CA TYR A 36 8.98 7.56 -10.94
C TYR A 36 7.89 7.41 -9.87
N LEU A 37 8.29 7.29 -8.61
CA LEU A 37 7.44 7.33 -7.42
C LEU A 37 7.92 8.43 -6.48
N ALA A 38 6.99 9.22 -5.93
CA ALA A 38 7.25 10.36 -5.07
C ALA A 38 6.97 10.08 -3.59
N GLU A 39 5.97 9.26 -3.26
CA GLU A 39 5.63 8.95 -1.87
C GLU A 39 5.03 7.54 -1.70
N THR A 40 5.21 6.96 -0.51
CA THR A 40 4.45 5.78 -0.06
C THR A 40 3.30 6.20 0.83
N SER A 41 2.13 5.61 0.60
CA SER A 41 0.97 5.74 1.47
C SER A 41 0.29 4.40 1.64
N ALA A 42 -0.53 4.24 2.67
CA ALA A 42 -1.31 3.03 2.86
C ALA A 42 -2.74 3.30 3.29
N ARG A 43 -3.60 2.31 3.01
CA ARG A 43 -4.94 2.23 3.58
C ARG A 43 -5.14 0.83 4.13
N VAL A 44 -5.54 0.71 5.38
CA VAL A 44 -5.92 -0.58 5.97
C VAL A 44 -7.44 -0.70 5.94
N LEU A 45 -7.97 -1.89 5.64
CA LEU A 45 -9.41 -2.16 5.74
C LEU A 45 -9.86 -1.91 7.18
N GLY A 46 -10.90 -1.08 7.36
CA GLY A 46 -11.42 -0.72 8.68
C GLY A 46 -12.61 -1.56 9.09
N ASN A 47 -12.75 -1.76 10.40
CA ASN A 47 -13.93 -2.39 11.01
C ASN A 47 -15.21 -1.59 10.70
N ALA A 48 -16.38 -2.17 11.00
CA ALA A 48 -17.69 -1.56 10.75
C ALA A 48 -17.81 -0.09 11.24
N GLN A 49 -17.11 0.26 12.33
CA GLN A 49 -17.09 1.60 12.93
C GLN A 49 -16.09 2.56 12.25
N GLY A 50 -15.17 2.06 11.43
CA GLY A 50 -14.10 2.82 10.78
C GLY A 50 -13.04 3.34 11.75
N THR A 51 -12.97 2.78 12.97
CA THR A 51 -12.10 3.28 14.06
C THR A 51 -10.84 2.47 14.24
N ALA A 52 -10.81 1.23 13.74
CA ALA A 52 -9.67 0.34 13.83
C ALA A 52 -9.57 -0.54 12.57
N PRO A 53 -8.40 -1.12 12.28
CA PRO A 53 -8.25 -2.17 11.28
C PRO A 53 -9.19 -3.34 11.52
N GLU A 54 -9.76 -3.86 10.45
CA GLU A 54 -10.55 -5.07 10.46
C GLU A 54 -9.64 -6.30 10.39
N LEU A 55 -9.72 -7.15 11.42
CA LEU A 55 -9.21 -8.51 11.34
C LEU A 55 -10.28 -9.37 10.65
N VAL A 56 -10.05 -9.69 9.38
CA VAL A 56 -10.98 -10.54 8.61
C VAL A 56 -10.71 -12.02 8.89
N ASP A 57 -11.75 -12.84 8.77
CA ASP A 57 -11.62 -14.31 8.91
C ASP A 57 -10.85 -14.95 7.76
N ASP A 58 -10.84 -14.31 6.58
CA ASP A 58 -10.16 -14.81 5.39
C ASP A 58 -9.64 -13.68 4.50
N ILE A 59 -8.31 -13.51 4.46
CA ILE A 59 -7.65 -12.54 3.56
C ILE A 59 -7.80 -12.91 2.08
N THR A 60 -8.16 -14.16 1.75
CA THR A 60 -8.28 -14.66 0.38
C THR A 60 -9.69 -14.65 -0.17
N ASP A 61 -10.69 -14.20 0.60
CA ASP A 61 -12.10 -14.15 0.18
C ASP A 61 -12.65 -15.50 -0.31
N GLY A 62 -12.26 -16.60 0.33
CA GLY A 62 -12.68 -17.95 -0.02
C GLY A 62 -12.02 -18.53 -1.26
N LEU A 63 -11.06 -17.83 -1.87
CA LEU A 63 -10.35 -18.28 -3.07
C LEU A 63 -9.21 -19.25 -2.75
N GLY A 64 -8.72 -19.25 -1.51
CA GLY A 64 -7.68 -20.16 -1.04
C GLY A 64 -8.22 -21.51 -0.57
N ALA A 65 -7.33 -22.52 -0.48
CA ALA A 65 -7.68 -23.86 0.02
C ALA A 65 -8.14 -23.89 1.49
N ARG A 66 -7.78 -22.87 2.27
CA ARG A 66 -8.20 -22.67 3.67
C ARG A 66 -8.36 -21.20 3.95
N LYS A 67 -9.25 -20.88 4.90
CA LYS A 67 -9.39 -19.52 5.43
C LYS A 67 -8.12 -19.10 6.17
N ILE A 68 -7.69 -17.87 5.95
CA ILE A 68 -6.51 -17.29 6.60
C ILE A 68 -6.92 -15.97 7.25
N ALA A 69 -7.05 -15.95 8.57
CA ALA A 69 -7.39 -14.73 9.29
C ALA A 69 -6.24 -13.71 9.18
N GLY A 70 -6.57 -12.42 9.04
CA GLY A 70 -5.55 -11.40 8.88
C GLY A 70 -6.07 -10.00 8.55
N TYR A 71 -5.14 -9.09 8.28
CA TYR A 71 -5.43 -7.73 7.86
C TYR A 71 -5.34 -7.60 6.35
N LYS A 72 -6.15 -6.72 5.77
CA LYS A 72 -6.02 -6.31 4.37
C LYS A 72 -5.55 -4.87 4.27
N VAL A 73 -4.46 -4.65 3.52
CA VAL A 73 -3.79 -3.35 3.39
C VAL A 73 -3.58 -3.03 1.91
N MET A 74 -3.93 -1.82 1.50
CA MET A 74 -3.57 -1.25 0.21
C MET A 74 -2.34 -0.36 0.41
N ILE A 75 -1.17 -0.80 -0.04
CA ILE A 75 0.07 -0.02 -0.01
C ILE A 75 0.25 0.60 -1.39
N MET A 76 0.45 1.92 -1.45
CA MET A 76 0.46 2.68 -2.69
C MET A 76 1.76 3.45 -2.82
N GLY A 77 2.49 3.17 -3.89
CA GLY A 77 3.52 4.05 -4.41
C GLY A 77 2.86 5.08 -5.33
N ARG A 78 2.90 6.34 -4.94
CA ARG A 78 2.22 7.44 -5.64
C ARG A 78 3.24 8.29 -6.39
N THR A 79 2.81 8.87 -7.50
CA THR A 79 3.61 9.85 -8.25
C THR A 79 2.75 11.00 -8.76
N TYR A 80 3.40 12.06 -9.22
CA TYR A 80 2.76 13.18 -9.90
C TYR A 80 2.54 12.83 -11.37
N SER A 81 1.60 13.53 -12.02
CA SER A 81 1.37 13.28 -13.44
C SER A 81 2.37 14.06 -14.28
N VAL A 82 3.04 13.41 -15.23
CA VAL A 82 4.00 14.10 -16.12
C VAL A 82 3.29 15.09 -17.05
N ALA A 83 2.12 14.74 -17.57
CA ALA A 83 1.28 15.66 -18.35
C ALA A 83 0.80 16.87 -17.55
N ALA A 84 0.66 16.74 -16.24
CA ALA A 84 0.33 17.86 -15.37
C ALA A 84 1.52 18.82 -15.20
N GLU A 85 2.76 18.31 -15.21
CA GLU A 85 3.97 19.10 -15.07
C GLU A 85 4.28 19.95 -16.32
N THR A 86 3.78 19.57 -17.51
CA THR A 86 3.94 20.39 -18.72
C THR A 86 2.98 21.58 -18.79
N LYS A 87 1.98 21.66 -17.90
CA LYS A 87 1.01 22.76 -17.90
C LYS A 87 1.57 23.99 -17.19
N PRO A 88 1.26 25.22 -17.68
CA PRO A 88 1.68 26.43 -17.00
C PRO A 88 1.06 26.50 -15.59
N PRO A 89 1.79 27.01 -14.59
CA PRO A 89 1.26 27.19 -13.25
C PRO A 89 -0.03 28.02 -13.25
N LYS A 90 -0.97 27.71 -12.34
CA LYS A 90 -2.09 28.63 -12.05
C LYS A 90 -1.56 29.84 -11.29
N GLU A 91 -2.29 30.95 -11.33
CA GLU A 91 -1.97 32.13 -10.54
C GLU A 91 -1.75 31.76 -9.06
N GLY A 92 -0.64 32.21 -8.49
CA GLY A 92 -0.22 31.85 -7.12
C GLY A 92 0.43 30.47 -6.96
N GLN A 93 0.72 29.75 -8.05
CA GLN A 93 1.46 28.49 -8.02
C GLN A 93 2.80 28.62 -8.76
N THR A 94 3.83 27.91 -8.28
CA THR A 94 5.15 27.80 -8.95
C THR A 94 5.20 26.71 -10.01
N GLN A 95 4.24 25.79 -9.98
CA GLN A 95 4.04 24.70 -10.94
C GLN A 95 2.54 24.38 -11.00
N TRP A 96 2.05 23.85 -12.11
CA TRP A 96 0.66 23.43 -12.18
C TRP A 96 0.39 22.30 -11.18
N ARG A 97 -0.57 22.50 -10.27
CA ARG A 97 -1.02 21.47 -9.32
C ARG A 97 -2.55 21.43 -9.25
N GLU A 98 -3.13 20.32 -9.65
CA GLU A 98 -4.47 19.90 -9.22
C GLU A 98 -4.30 18.96 -8.02
N LYS A 99 -4.56 19.44 -6.80
CA LYS A 99 -4.54 18.57 -5.60
C LYS A 99 -5.62 17.46 -5.75
N PRO A 100 -5.45 16.23 -5.23
CA PRO A 100 -4.26 15.49 -4.79
C PRO A 100 -4.04 14.17 -5.60
N TYR A 101 -2.80 13.83 -5.96
CA TYR A 101 -2.31 12.48 -6.31
C TYR A 101 -3.37 11.51 -6.87
N VAL A 102 -3.91 11.80 -8.06
CA VAL A 102 -5.02 11.00 -8.59
C VAL A 102 -4.46 9.75 -9.26
N HIS A 103 -4.30 8.70 -8.45
CA HIS A 103 -4.22 7.29 -8.87
C HIS A 103 -3.09 6.95 -9.86
N ARG A 104 -1.89 7.51 -9.71
CA ARG A 104 -0.70 7.14 -10.51
C ARG A 104 0.30 6.32 -9.72
N GLY A 105 1.10 5.52 -10.43
CA GLY A 105 2.07 4.60 -9.84
C GLY A 105 1.48 3.22 -9.60
N VAL A 106 1.72 2.65 -8.42
CA VAL A 106 1.37 1.28 -8.07
C VAL A 106 0.52 1.22 -6.80
N LYS A 107 -0.44 0.30 -6.77
CA LYS A 107 -1.29 -0.03 -5.63
C LYS A 107 -1.19 -1.53 -5.40
N LEU A 108 -0.54 -1.93 -4.31
CA LEU A 108 -0.41 -3.30 -3.87
C LEU A 108 -1.53 -3.57 -2.87
N PHE A 109 -2.39 -4.54 -3.17
CA PHE A 109 -3.37 -5.04 -2.21
C PHE A 109 -2.76 -6.25 -1.53
N VAL A 110 -2.59 -6.17 -0.22
CA VAL A 110 -1.83 -7.12 0.57
C VAL A 110 -2.72 -7.73 1.63
N GLY A 111 -2.67 -9.04 1.75
CA GLY A 111 -3.21 -9.78 2.87
C GLY A 111 -2.07 -10.14 3.82
N ILE A 112 -2.19 -9.76 5.09
CA ILE A 112 -1.19 -10.02 6.13
C ILE A 112 -1.83 -10.98 7.13
N PRO A 113 -1.45 -12.27 7.12
CA PRO A 113 -1.97 -13.22 8.08
C PRO A 113 -1.68 -12.77 9.52
N VAL A 114 -2.54 -13.20 10.44
CA VAL A 114 -2.31 -13.04 11.87
C VAL A 114 -2.16 -14.41 12.50
N THR A 115 -1.00 -14.64 13.10
CA THR A 115 -0.65 -15.89 13.79
C THR A 115 -0.32 -15.55 15.24
N ASN A 116 -0.99 -16.19 16.20
CA ASN A 116 -0.82 -15.95 17.64
C ASN A 116 -0.96 -14.45 18.04
N GLY A 117 -1.93 -13.77 17.43
CA GLY A 117 -2.21 -12.35 17.70
C GLY A 117 -1.20 -11.36 17.12
N LYS A 118 -0.24 -11.81 16.29
CA LYS A 118 0.77 -10.96 15.66
C LYS A 118 0.69 -11.04 14.14
N MET A 119 1.02 -9.94 13.46
CA MET A 119 1.18 -9.94 12.01
C MET A 119 2.30 -10.88 11.59
N ASP A 120 2.01 -11.75 10.63
CA ASP A 120 2.95 -12.70 10.06
C ASP A 120 3.39 -12.20 8.67
N LEU A 121 4.41 -11.34 8.67
CA LEU A 121 4.90 -10.70 7.45
C LEU A 121 5.56 -11.70 6.47
N ALA A 122 6.14 -12.79 7.00
CA ALA A 122 6.77 -13.83 6.20
C ALA A 122 5.77 -14.57 5.29
N HIS A 123 4.50 -14.61 5.69
CA HIS A 123 3.41 -15.23 4.92
C HIS A 123 2.44 -14.21 4.32
N ALA A 124 2.81 -12.93 4.26
CA ALA A 124 2.02 -11.90 3.58
C ALA A 124 1.87 -12.24 2.09
N ARG A 125 0.71 -11.88 1.52
CA ARG A 125 0.33 -12.22 0.14
C ARG A 125 -0.03 -10.99 -0.65
N LEU A 126 0.43 -10.90 -1.88
CA LEU A 126 -0.15 -9.99 -2.87
C LEU A 126 -1.50 -10.56 -3.28
N LEU A 127 -2.57 -9.81 -3.02
CA LEU A 127 -3.96 -10.20 -3.33
C LEU A 127 -4.44 -9.60 -4.65
N ASN A 128 -3.89 -8.45 -5.03
CA ASN A 128 -4.17 -7.75 -6.28
C ASN A 128 -3.09 -6.66 -6.50
N ILE A 129 -2.95 -6.18 -7.73
CA ILE A 129 -2.12 -5.03 -8.07
C ILE A 129 -2.86 -4.07 -9.01
N GLY A 130 -2.86 -2.78 -8.69
CA GLY A 130 -3.22 -1.73 -9.63
C GLY A 130 -1.97 -1.01 -10.09
N VAL A 131 -1.76 -0.89 -11.40
CA VAL A 131 -0.65 -0.11 -11.95
C VAL A 131 -1.22 0.87 -12.94
N VAL A 132 -0.86 2.14 -12.79
CA VAL A 132 -1.15 3.18 -13.78
C VAL A 132 0.18 3.69 -14.29
N ASP A 133 0.48 3.30 -15.52
CA ASP A 133 1.64 3.71 -16.29
C ASP A 133 1.43 5.13 -16.79
N ASP A 134 2.00 6.11 -16.08
CA ASP A 134 2.04 7.51 -16.50
C ASP A 134 3.32 7.70 -17.29
N ASN A 135 3.39 7.16 -18.52
CA ASN A 135 4.62 7.10 -19.30
C ASN A 135 5.27 8.48 -19.41
N GLY A 136 6.26 8.69 -18.54
CA GLY A 136 6.71 9.98 -18.08
C GLY A 136 7.71 10.61 -19.03
N GLY A 137 7.21 11.12 -20.15
CA GLY A 137 7.97 12.01 -21.03
C GLY A 137 8.29 11.49 -22.43
N SER A 138 7.71 10.36 -22.88
CA SER A 138 7.86 9.92 -24.28
C SER A 138 6.57 9.98 -25.10
N ALA A 139 5.41 10.24 -24.48
CA ALA A 139 4.17 10.51 -25.19
C ALA A 139 4.05 12.01 -25.43
N GLU A 140 3.69 12.40 -26.64
CA GLU A 140 3.39 13.80 -26.96
C GLU A 140 2.14 14.22 -26.17
N HIS A 141 2.31 15.15 -25.23
CA HIS A 141 1.21 15.68 -24.43
C HIS A 141 0.64 16.92 -25.12
N LEU A 142 -0.67 16.90 -25.41
CA LEU A 142 -1.35 18.07 -25.96
C LEU A 142 -1.75 19.03 -24.82
N PRO A 143 -1.61 20.37 -24.99
CA PRO A 143 -1.94 21.35 -23.95
C PRO A 143 -3.39 21.26 -23.41
N ASP A 144 -4.34 20.86 -24.26
CA ASP A 144 -5.76 20.72 -23.97
C ASP A 144 -6.16 19.33 -23.43
N GLU A 145 -5.21 18.42 -23.27
CA GLU A 145 -5.48 17.06 -22.78
C GLU A 145 -6.08 17.09 -21.35
N LYS A 146 -7.15 16.30 -21.14
CA LYS A 146 -7.82 16.17 -19.84
C LYS A 146 -6.94 15.34 -18.90
N ILE A 147 -6.70 15.84 -17.69
CA ILE A 147 -5.70 15.27 -16.74
C ILE A 147 -6.19 14.01 -15.98
N ARG A 148 -7.28 13.37 -16.40
CA ARG A 148 -7.84 12.19 -15.71
C ARG A 148 -7.90 10.94 -16.59
N PRO A 149 -7.52 9.80 -16.01
CA PRO A 149 -6.12 9.50 -15.81
C PRO A 149 -5.38 9.48 -17.18
N VAL A 150 -4.47 10.44 -17.40
CA VAL A 150 -3.53 10.46 -18.55
C VAL A 150 -2.63 9.22 -18.60
N GLY A 151 -2.48 8.51 -17.47
CA GLY A 151 -1.74 7.26 -17.42
C GLY A 151 -2.60 6.04 -17.78
N LYS A 152 -1.99 5.07 -18.45
CA LYS A 152 -2.63 3.81 -18.84
C LYS A 152 -2.73 2.86 -17.65
N GLN A 153 -3.94 2.55 -17.21
CA GLN A 153 -4.19 1.45 -16.27
C GLN A 153 -3.78 0.13 -16.94
N LEU A 154 -2.83 -0.58 -16.35
CA LEU A 154 -2.32 -1.85 -16.90
C LEU A 154 -3.15 -3.06 -16.46
N MET A 155 -3.68 -3.02 -15.23
CA MET A 155 -4.51 -4.11 -14.71
C MET A 155 -5.98 -3.89 -15.08
N SER A 156 -6.59 -4.87 -15.75
CA SER A 156 -8.02 -4.93 -16.10
C SER A 156 -8.65 -6.26 -15.66
N GLU A 157 -9.95 -6.40 -15.83
CA GLU A 157 -10.66 -7.68 -15.59
C GLU A 157 -10.18 -8.80 -16.51
N SER A 158 -9.79 -8.48 -17.76
CA SER A 158 -9.34 -9.44 -18.75
C SER A 158 -7.81 -9.67 -18.79
N ALA A 159 -7.04 -8.85 -18.06
CA ALA A 159 -5.58 -8.95 -18.07
C ALA A 159 -5.09 -10.33 -17.63
N LYS A 160 -4.07 -10.86 -18.29
CA LYS A 160 -3.35 -12.05 -17.84
C LYS A 160 -2.36 -11.64 -16.76
N VAL A 161 -2.42 -12.30 -15.60
CA VAL A 161 -1.48 -12.09 -14.50
C VAL A 161 -0.67 -13.35 -14.27
N GLU A 162 0.64 -13.20 -14.16
CA GLU A 162 1.59 -14.29 -13.92
C GLU A 162 2.61 -13.89 -12.85
N GLN A 163 3.14 -14.90 -12.16
CA GLN A 163 4.26 -14.76 -11.22
C GLN A 163 4.08 -13.66 -10.15
N PRO A 164 2.92 -13.53 -9.48
CA PRO A 164 2.77 -12.58 -8.39
C PRO A 164 3.73 -12.94 -7.24
N ARG A 165 4.50 -11.97 -6.76
CA ARG A 165 5.43 -12.12 -5.63
C ARG A 165 5.30 -10.92 -4.71
N LEU A 166 5.48 -11.18 -3.42
CA LEU A 166 5.56 -10.17 -2.38
C LEU A 166 6.53 -10.64 -1.31
N ASN A 167 7.38 -9.72 -0.86
CA ASN A 167 8.18 -9.85 0.34
C ASN A 167 8.00 -8.57 1.16
N ILE A 168 7.70 -8.70 2.45
CA ILE A 168 7.65 -7.59 3.40
C ILE A 168 8.61 -7.91 4.53
N SER A 169 9.74 -7.20 4.59
CA SER A 169 10.74 -7.39 5.63
C SER A 169 10.49 -6.53 6.86
N ALA A 170 9.76 -5.41 6.72
CA ALA A 170 9.32 -4.60 7.84
C ALA A 170 8.00 -3.90 7.51
N LEU A 171 7.10 -3.83 8.49
CA LEU A 171 5.88 -3.03 8.42
C LEU A 171 5.59 -2.49 9.81
N GLN A 172 5.47 -1.17 9.92
CA GLN A 172 5.07 -0.50 11.14
C GLN A 172 3.89 0.41 10.82
N TRP A 173 2.77 0.17 11.51
CA TRP A 173 1.65 1.10 11.43
C TRP A 173 1.97 2.40 12.19
N PRO A 174 1.41 3.54 11.77
CA PRO A 174 1.43 4.74 12.59
C PRO A 174 0.80 4.49 13.97
N ASP A 175 0.99 5.45 14.87
CA ASP A 175 0.28 5.49 16.15
C ASP A 175 -1.22 5.81 15.94
N MET A 176 -1.96 4.80 15.52
CA MET A 176 -3.39 4.93 15.24
C MET A 176 -4.21 5.14 16.52
N ALA A 177 -3.69 4.75 17.69
CA ALA A 177 -4.35 5.02 18.97
C ALA A 177 -4.46 6.53 19.22
N HIS A 178 -3.44 7.29 18.82
CA HIS A 178 -3.44 8.76 18.85
C HIS A 178 -3.84 9.40 17.51
N LYS A 179 -4.50 8.64 16.62
CA LYS A 179 -5.03 9.11 15.33
C LYS A 179 -3.95 9.66 14.38
N ALA A 180 -2.71 9.19 14.49
CA ALA A 180 -1.67 9.55 13.53
C ALA A 180 -2.07 9.07 12.13
N THR A 181 -1.95 9.97 11.14
CA THR A 181 -2.26 9.68 9.73
C THR A 181 -1.01 9.65 8.85
N ASN A 182 0.16 9.66 9.48
CA ASN A 182 1.49 9.57 8.87
C ASN A 182 2.47 8.95 9.88
N GLY A 183 3.66 8.56 9.43
CA GLY A 183 4.63 7.84 10.26
C GLY A 183 4.44 6.32 10.22
N GLY A 184 5.25 5.59 10.98
CA GLY A 184 5.51 4.17 10.67
C GLY A 184 6.14 4.04 9.28
N GLY A 185 5.98 2.90 8.62
CA GLY A 185 6.52 2.69 7.28
C GLY A 185 6.51 1.23 6.83
N VAL A 186 7.09 0.99 5.66
CA VAL A 186 7.21 -0.34 5.07
C VAL A 186 8.55 -0.53 4.37
N LYS A 187 9.08 -1.75 4.46
CA LYS A 187 10.14 -2.30 3.62
C LYS A 187 9.55 -3.49 2.87
N LEU A 188 9.33 -3.33 1.56
CA LEU A 188 8.76 -4.36 0.72
C LEU A 188 9.38 -4.41 -0.67
N GLU A 189 9.18 -5.56 -1.30
CA GLU A 189 9.42 -5.80 -2.71
C GLU A 189 8.24 -6.60 -3.28
N ALA A 190 7.71 -6.18 -4.42
CA ALA A 190 6.60 -6.85 -5.08
C ALA A 190 6.80 -6.92 -6.59
N GLU A 191 6.32 -8.00 -7.18
CA GLU A 191 6.43 -8.25 -8.62
C GLU A 191 5.17 -8.94 -9.14
N ALA A 192 4.80 -8.64 -10.39
CA ALA A 192 3.83 -9.40 -11.17
C ALA A 192 4.08 -9.15 -12.67
N VAL A 193 3.72 -10.11 -13.52
CA VAL A 193 3.66 -9.90 -14.97
C VAL A 193 2.21 -9.68 -15.36
N ILE A 194 1.91 -8.55 -16.00
CA ILE A 194 0.55 -8.17 -16.45
C ILE A 194 0.57 -8.03 -17.97
N ASP A 195 -0.16 -8.89 -18.68
CA ASP A 195 -0.17 -8.93 -20.16
C ASP A 195 1.23 -8.94 -20.76
N GLY A 196 2.12 -9.76 -20.20
CA GLY A 196 3.52 -9.88 -20.62
C GLY A 196 4.44 -8.75 -20.15
N LYS A 197 3.92 -7.68 -19.52
CA LYS A 197 4.74 -6.60 -18.95
C LYS A 197 5.12 -6.91 -17.52
N ARG A 198 6.41 -7.04 -17.24
CA ARG A 198 6.93 -7.22 -15.87
C ARG A 198 6.79 -5.91 -15.08
N ILE A 199 6.07 -5.96 -13.98
CA ILE A 199 5.96 -4.88 -13.00
C ILE A 199 6.80 -5.27 -11.80
N HIS A 200 7.74 -4.42 -11.41
CA HIS A 200 8.55 -4.62 -10.22
C HIS A 200 8.56 -3.34 -9.39
N THR A 201 8.36 -3.45 -8.08
CA THR A 201 8.42 -2.31 -7.18
C THR A 201 9.10 -2.67 -5.86
N LYS A 202 9.92 -1.73 -5.37
CA LYS A 202 10.53 -1.77 -4.05
C LYS A 202 10.17 -0.49 -3.31
N MET A 203 9.82 -0.60 -2.03
CA MET A 203 9.57 0.55 -1.17
C MET A 203 10.27 0.32 0.17
N ASP A 204 11.13 1.25 0.57
CA ASP A 204 11.69 1.36 1.92
C ASP A 204 11.41 2.79 2.38
N SER A 205 10.21 3.04 2.88
CA SER A 205 9.75 4.41 3.12
C SER A 205 8.81 4.51 4.31
N PRO A 206 8.85 5.62 5.06
CA PRO A 206 7.77 5.96 5.96
C PRO A 206 6.47 6.19 5.18
N PHE A 207 5.34 6.02 5.84
CA PHE A 207 4.06 6.40 5.26
C PHE A 207 3.88 7.91 5.32
N ALA A 208 3.86 8.56 4.16
CA ALA A 208 3.45 9.97 4.05
C ALA A 208 1.97 10.14 4.45
N ARG A 209 1.17 9.10 4.20
CA ARG A 209 -0.25 9.04 4.56
C ARG A 209 -0.66 7.62 4.90
N PHE A 210 -1.44 7.47 5.95
CA PHE A 210 -2.02 6.21 6.39
C PHE A 210 -3.45 6.44 6.84
N TYR A 211 -4.39 5.68 6.30
CA TYR A 211 -5.81 5.82 6.65
C TYR A 211 -6.49 4.48 6.87
N THR A 212 -7.48 4.47 7.74
CA THR A 212 -8.45 3.39 7.84
C THR A 212 -9.49 3.57 6.73
N ALA A 213 -9.62 2.60 5.83
CA ALA A 213 -10.64 2.61 4.79
C ALA A 213 -12.01 2.37 5.40
N LYS A 214 -13.02 3.09 4.89
CA LYS A 214 -14.41 2.84 5.28
C LYS A 214 -14.81 1.42 4.86
N PRO A 215 -15.64 0.70 5.64
CA PRO A 215 -16.16 -0.62 5.27
C PRO A 215 -16.85 -0.64 3.90
N THR A 216 -17.53 0.45 3.55
CA THR A 216 -18.21 0.64 2.26
C THR A 216 -17.25 0.79 1.07
N SER A 217 -15.95 0.92 1.33
CA SER A 217 -14.87 0.98 0.36
C SER A 217 -13.98 -0.28 0.40
N SER A 218 -14.58 -1.43 0.75
CA SER A 218 -13.93 -2.75 0.79
C SER A 218 -13.72 -3.40 -0.58
N ALA A 219 -14.49 -3.00 -1.60
CA ALA A 219 -14.40 -3.61 -2.94
C ALA A 219 -12.97 -3.65 -3.53
N PRO A 220 -12.14 -2.59 -3.41
CA PRO A 220 -10.74 -2.65 -3.86
C PRO A 220 -9.90 -3.69 -3.09
N PHE A 221 -10.22 -4.00 -1.84
CA PHE A 221 -9.48 -4.95 -1.00
C PHE A 221 -9.83 -6.42 -1.29
N LYS A 222 -10.75 -6.69 -2.22
CA LYS A 222 -11.07 -8.08 -2.60
C LYS A 222 -9.86 -8.73 -3.25
N ALA A 223 -9.59 -9.96 -2.84
CA ALA A 223 -8.60 -10.80 -3.45
C ALA A 223 -9.01 -11.14 -4.88
N ASP A 224 -8.04 -11.13 -5.78
CA ASP A 224 -8.21 -11.51 -7.17
C ASP A 224 -7.74 -12.96 -7.33
N ALA A 225 -8.59 -13.80 -7.93
CA ALA A 225 -8.31 -15.22 -8.10
C ALA A 225 -7.02 -15.49 -8.89
N ARG A 226 -6.54 -14.53 -9.69
CA ARG A 226 -5.27 -14.65 -10.41
C ARG A 226 -4.04 -14.56 -9.50
N PHE A 227 -4.19 -14.07 -8.27
CA PHE A 227 -3.11 -13.89 -7.28
C PHE A 227 -3.11 -14.95 -6.17
N VAL A 228 -4.22 -15.65 -5.98
CA VAL A 228 -4.41 -16.59 -4.86
C VAL A 228 -4.02 -18.04 -5.22
N LYS A 229 -3.85 -18.33 -6.52
CA LYS A 229 -3.50 -19.66 -7.06
C LYS A 229 -2.22 -20.22 -6.47
#